data_AF-H3KEB8-F1
#
_entry.id   AF-H3KEB8-F1
#
_cell.length_a   1.000
_cell.length_b   1.000
_cell.length_c   1.000
_cell.angle_alpha   90.00
_cell.angle_beta   90.00
_cell.angle_gamma   90.00
#
_symmetry.space_group_name_H-M   'P 1'
#
loop_
_entity.id
_entity.type
_entity.pdbx_description
1 polymer ?
#
loop_
_entity_poly.entity_id
_entity_poly.type
_entity_poly.pdbx_seq_one_letter_code
_entity_poly.pdbx_strand_id
1 'polypeptide(L)'
;MKVFQYTVAATAVLSLAGGVLAADRSMTADVVIVGAGAGGLTAGVAATDAGLKTVVLEKNAVVGGGGNYMEGSFFVGSALQKADNIGLTPEKQFKRVMDFHHWRINGKVLNAWLKKTSEVYDWLGEHGVHYEAVKTAFIDGNRTWHMYKGGHGTVLVKTFSDAIKAKGGEILTSTPATELIIEDGAVKGVRAKAANGDTVTIRSTATIIATGGFSDNKEMVKKYLPYSGYESAGSPGRTGDGVRMLESAGAELVNMNVCMQAGLWLYGVPTDLQFGKDGVTKAEYVRLLAALFQPYLKTSLRGDRVADETLPLEFISNAYEEVGGEGFAVFDDKTREEMIREGLPRGYFGMVTPGTKFTNFDELFARGVKDGFCFKADSLEELAKLTGMDPKRLQASADRMNELTAMGKDEDFYKDAQWLREVKTGPFYAIKGSLRTYATTGGSAVNEHFQSLTPAGQPIPGLYAIGQDAGGLYSDSYDMHIAEGTASSWAICGGKLAVDHIVSQKK
;
A
#
# COMPACT_ATOMS: atom_id res chain seq x y z
N MET A 1 3.88 -59.85 -45.13
CA MET A 1 2.44 -60.01 -44.82
C MET A 1 2.33 -60.70 -43.46
N LYS A 2 1.78 -59.99 -42.45
CA LYS A 2 0.96 -60.44 -41.29
C LYS A 2 1.27 -61.83 -40.66
N VAL A 3 1.37 -62.06 -39.34
CA VAL A 3 0.80 -61.42 -38.13
C VAL A 3 1.31 -62.20 -36.89
N PHE A 4 1.57 -61.50 -35.77
CA PHE A 4 1.56 -61.86 -34.32
C PHE A 4 2.41 -63.00 -33.73
N GLN A 5 3.16 -62.72 -32.64
CA GLN A 5 2.68 -62.84 -31.25
C GLN A 5 3.68 -62.26 -30.23
N TYR A 6 3.11 -61.76 -29.12
CA TYR A 6 3.73 -61.02 -28.02
C TYR A 6 4.55 -61.91 -27.07
N THR A 7 5.61 -61.37 -26.49
CA THR A 7 5.92 -61.60 -25.07
C THR A 7 6.55 -60.34 -24.47
N VAL A 8 5.79 -59.69 -23.60
CA VAL A 8 6.19 -58.52 -22.81
C VAL A 8 7.01 -59.02 -21.63
N ALA A 9 8.29 -58.63 -21.55
CA ALA A 9 9.06 -58.70 -20.32
C ALA A 9 8.95 -57.33 -19.63
N ALA A 10 8.07 -57.22 -18.64
CA ALA A 10 7.96 -56.04 -17.80
C ALA A 10 9.15 -56.00 -16.84
N THR A 11 10.14 -55.15 -17.11
CA THR A 11 11.15 -54.78 -16.13
C THR A 11 10.52 -53.73 -15.21
N ALA A 12 10.15 -54.14 -14.00
CA ALA A 12 9.76 -53.22 -12.94
C ALA A 12 10.96 -52.37 -12.56
N VAL A 13 11.01 -51.14 -13.07
CA VAL A 13 11.85 -50.09 -12.47
C VAL A 13 11.15 -49.69 -11.19
N LEU A 14 11.64 -50.19 -10.05
CA LEU A 14 11.34 -49.58 -8.76
C LEU A 14 11.88 -48.14 -8.81
N SER A 15 11.00 -47.19 -9.14
CA SER A 15 11.21 -45.80 -8.78
C SER A 15 11.11 -45.74 -7.26
N LEU A 16 12.26 -45.81 -6.58
CA LEU A 16 12.39 -45.31 -5.22
C LEU A 16 12.10 -43.80 -5.29
N ALA A 17 10.82 -43.44 -5.16
CA ALA A 17 10.41 -42.13 -4.74
C ALA A 17 10.88 -42.01 -3.27
N GLY A 18 12.16 -41.70 -3.10
CA GLY A 18 12.66 -41.16 -1.85
C GLY A 18 11.92 -39.85 -1.64
N GLY A 19 10.82 -39.90 -0.89
CA GLY A 19 10.26 -38.69 -0.31
C GLY A 19 11.40 -38.01 0.42
N VAL A 20 11.76 -36.80 0.00
CA VAL A 20 12.65 -35.95 0.77
C VAL A 20 11.95 -35.75 2.10
N LEU A 21 12.43 -36.44 3.14
CA LEU A 21 11.95 -36.24 4.50
C LEU A 21 12.24 -34.78 4.82
N ALA A 22 11.20 -34.04 5.24
CA ALA A 22 11.34 -32.67 5.71
C ALA A 22 12.44 -32.62 6.78
N ALA A 23 13.43 -31.74 6.59
CA ALA A 23 14.56 -31.61 7.49
C ALA A 23 14.25 -30.58 8.60
N ASP A 24 14.73 -30.87 9.81
CA ASP A 24 14.77 -29.90 10.91
C ASP A 24 16.11 -29.15 10.86
N ARG A 25 16.09 -27.88 10.45
CA ARG A 25 17.27 -27.01 10.41
C ARG A 25 17.27 -26.10 11.65
N SER A 26 18.30 -26.23 12.49
CA SER A 26 18.55 -25.31 13.60
C SER A 26 19.61 -24.28 13.24
N MET A 27 19.33 -23.01 13.52
CA MET A 27 20.21 -21.86 13.27
C MET A 27 20.30 -20.97 14.50
N THR A 28 21.37 -20.20 14.58
CA THR A 28 21.53 -19.11 15.55
C THR A 28 21.79 -17.81 14.80
N ALA A 29 21.29 -16.69 15.31
CA ALA A 29 21.54 -15.35 14.79
C ALA A 29 21.67 -14.36 15.95
N ASP A 30 22.33 -13.23 15.74
CA ASP A 30 22.18 -12.10 16.64
C ASP A 30 20.81 -11.45 16.41
N VAL A 31 20.45 -11.27 15.13
CA VAL A 31 19.20 -10.65 14.69
C VAL A 31 18.54 -11.54 13.64
N VAL A 32 17.27 -11.87 13.88
CA VAL A 32 16.40 -12.45 12.85
C VAL A 32 15.36 -11.43 12.41
N ILE A 33 15.19 -11.26 11.11
CA ILE A 33 14.27 -10.30 10.50
C ILE A 33 13.21 -11.10 9.74
N VAL A 34 11.94 -10.83 10.02
CA VAL A 34 10.80 -11.53 9.42
C VAL A 34 10.14 -10.63 8.40
N GLY A 35 10.43 -10.89 7.12
CA GLY A 35 9.97 -10.12 5.96
C GLY A 35 11.13 -9.41 5.26
N ALA A 36 11.31 -9.66 3.95
CA ALA A 36 12.36 -9.04 3.14
C ALA A 36 11.82 -7.86 2.30
N GLY A 37 10.93 -7.05 2.88
CA GLY A 37 10.51 -5.77 2.31
C GLY A 37 11.58 -4.68 2.50
N ALA A 38 11.27 -3.44 2.08
CA ALA A 38 12.21 -2.32 2.19
C ALA A 38 12.74 -2.09 3.62
N GLY A 39 11.87 -2.14 4.63
CA GLY A 39 12.28 -2.01 6.03
C GLY A 39 13.13 -3.18 6.52
N GLY A 40 12.72 -4.42 6.23
CA GLY A 40 13.46 -5.62 6.63
C GLY A 40 14.85 -5.72 5.99
N LEU A 41 14.96 -5.39 4.69
CA LEU A 41 16.26 -5.32 4.01
C LEU A 41 17.13 -4.18 4.54
N THR A 42 16.54 -3.04 4.91
CA THR A 42 17.27 -1.94 5.56
C THR A 42 17.83 -2.38 6.92
N ALA A 43 17.01 -3.06 7.74
CA ALA A 43 17.47 -3.66 8.99
C ALA A 43 18.59 -4.70 8.74
N GLY A 44 18.47 -5.49 7.68
CA GLY A 44 19.48 -6.49 7.32
C GLY A 44 20.84 -5.88 7.00
N VAL A 45 20.88 -4.81 6.17
CA VAL A 45 22.12 -4.08 5.88
C VAL A 45 22.68 -3.46 7.16
N ALA A 46 21.86 -2.73 7.92
CA ALA A 46 22.32 -2.11 9.17
C ALA A 46 22.90 -3.14 10.17
N ALA A 47 22.31 -4.34 10.25
CA ALA A 47 22.77 -5.39 11.15
C ALA A 47 24.10 -6.00 10.68
N THR A 48 24.22 -6.28 9.37
CA THR A 48 25.48 -6.78 8.81
C THR A 48 26.61 -5.75 8.83
N ASP A 49 26.32 -4.45 8.69
CA ASP A 49 27.28 -3.35 8.88
C ASP A 49 27.85 -3.33 10.30
N ALA A 50 27.01 -3.61 11.28
CA ALA A 50 27.38 -3.71 12.69
C ALA A 50 28.08 -5.04 13.04
N GLY A 51 28.32 -5.92 12.07
CA GLY A 51 28.96 -7.22 12.27
C GLY A 51 28.07 -8.26 12.96
N LEU A 52 26.75 -8.06 12.98
CA LEU A 52 25.79 -8.97 13.59
C LEU A 52 25.50 -10.16 12.67
N LYS A 53 25.46 -11.37 13.23
CA LYS A 53 24.99 -12.56 12.51
C LYS A 53 23.50 -12.40 12.19
N THR A 54 23.19 -12.24 10.91
CA THR A 54 21.87 -11.80 10.46
C THR A 54 21.20 -12.84 9.57
N VAL A 55 19.94 -13.15 9.88
CA VAL A 55 19.08 -13.98 9.03
C VAL A 55 17.80 -13.21 8.70
N VAL A 56 17.48 -13.10 7.41
CA VAL A 56 16.23 -12.50 6.91
C VAL A 56 15.36 -13.61 6.34
N LEU A 57 14.11 -13.68 6.78
CA LEU A 57 13.11 -14.60 6.25
C LEU A 57 12.18 -13.87 5.27
N GLU A 58 11.85 -14.52 4.17
CA GLU A 58 10.85 -14.04 3.21
C GLU A 58 9.94 -15.21 2.83
N LYS A 59 8.62 -15.01 2.93
CA LYS A 59 7.68 -16.09 2.65
C LYS A 59 7.44 -16.31 1.17
N ASN A 60 7.56 -15.26 0.37
CA ASN A 60 7.44 -15.35 -1.07
C ASN A 60 8.73 -15.90 -1.69
N ALA A 61 8.65 -16.34 -2.94
CA ALA A 61 9.81 -16.79 -3.69
C ALA A 61 10.80 -15.66 -4.03
N VAL A 62 10.37 -14.41 -3.91
CA VAL A 62 11.14 -13.21 -4.22
C VAL A 62 11.02 -12.18 -3.11
N VAL A 63 12.08 -11.39 -2.94
CA VAL A 63 12.16 -10.30 -1.97
C VAL A 63 11.46 -9.03 -2.45
N GLY A 64 11.30 -8.08 -1.52
CA GLY A 64 10.90 -6.69 -1.78
C GLY A 64 9.46 -6.38 -1.40
N GLY A 65 8.52 -7.31 -1.60
CA GLY A 65 7.10 -7.10 -1.27
C GLY A 65 6.56 -5.76 -1.80
N GLY A 66 5.85 -5.00 -0.95
CA GLY A 66 5.39 -3.64 -1.27
C GLY A 66 6.54 -2.65 -1.56
N GLY A 67 7.75 -2.92 -1.06
CA GLY A 67 8.94 -2.11 -1.29
C GLY A 67 9.35 -1.99 -2.76
N ASN A 68 9.00 -2.97 -3.60
CA ASN A 68 9.27 -2.90 -5.04
C ASN A 68 8.48 -1.81 -5.77
N TYR A 69 7.35 -1.35 -5.19
CA TYR A 69 6.42 -0.42 -5.83
C TYR A 69 6.53 1.01 -5.28
N MET A 70 7.49 1.27 -4.40
CA MET A 70 7.68 2.60 -3.83
C MET A 70 8.28 3.54 -4.88
N GLU A 71 7.53 4.55 -5.30
CA GLU A 71 8.04 5.59 -6.20
C GLU A 71 8.97 6.58 -5.47
N GLY A 72 8.72 6.79 -4.17
CA GLY A 72 9.52 7.67 -3.35
C GLY A 72 9.35 7.44 -1.85
N SER A 73 10.13 8.18 -1.06
CA SER A 73 10.17 8.09 0.39
C SER A 73 10.20 9.45 1.07
N PHE A 74 9.58 9.52 2.24
CA PHE A 74 9.54 10.74 3.04
C PHE A 74 10.87 11.01 3.73
N PHE A 75 11.39 12.23 3.63
CA PHE A 75 12.46 12.71 4.50
C PHE A 75 12.27 14.20 4.79
N VAL A 76 12.81 14.66 5.91
CA VAL A 76 12.80 16.07 6.31
C VAL A 76 14.19 16.51 6.73
N GLY A 77 14.60 17.68 6.26
CA GLY A 77 15.94 18.24 6.49
C GLY A 77 17.04 17.61 5.61
N SER A 78 16.66 16.96 4.51
CA SER A 78 17.58 16.28 3.60
C SER A 78 18.47 17.25 2.82
N ALA A 79 19.55 16.73 2.23
CA ALA A 79 20.42 17.51 1.34
C ALA A 79 19.66 18.05 0.11
N LEU A 80 18.74 17.28 -0.48
CA LEU A 80 17.90 17.74 -1.62
C LEU A 80 16.98 18.88 -1.22
N GLN A 81 16.34 18.80 -0.05
CA GLN A 81 15.49 19.88 0.43
C GLN A 81 16.29 21.17 0.66
N LYS A 82 17.49 21.06 1.24
CA LYS A 82 18.39 22.21 1.43
C LYS A 82 18.83 22.81 0.09
N ALA A 83 19.18 21.98 -0.89
CA ALA A 83 19.58 22.43 -2.23
C ALA A 83 18.46 23.21 -2.94
N ASP A 84 17.20 22.80 -2.75
CA ASP A 84 16.02 23.44 -3.31
C ASP A 84 15.45 24.59 -2.45
N ASN A 85 16.19 25.03 -1.42
CA ASN A 85 15.80 26.05 -0.45
C ASN A 85 14.44 25.75 0.24
N ILE A 86 14.14 24.47 0.47
CA ILE A 86 12.95 24.03 1.20
C ILE A 86 13.22 24.13 2.70
N GLY A 87 12.69 25.18 3.34
CA GLY A 87 12.84 25.45 4.78
C GLY A 87 12.00 24.57 5.71
N LEU A 88 11.75 23.30 5.34
CA LEU A 88 11.02 22.33 6.14
C LEU A 88 11.96 21.68 7.16
N THR A 89 11.54 21.66 8.43
CA THR A 89 12.33 21.10 9.54
C THR A 89 11.51 20.04 10.29
N PRO A 90 12.16 19.13 11.04
CA PRO A 90 11.45 18.15 11.86
C PRO A 90 10.40 18.78 12.79
N GLU A 91 10.68 19.96 13.37
CA GLU A 91 9.76 20.66 14.28
C GLU A 91 8.52 21.18 13.55
N LYS A 92 8.69 21.78 12.37
CA LYS A 92 7.56 22.26 11.56
C LYS A 92 6.69 21.09 11.10
N GLN A 93 7.33 20.01 10.68
CA GLN A 93 6.61 18.84 10.21
C GLN A 93 5.92 18.09 11.34
N PHE A 94 6.52 18.04 12.53
CA PHE A 94 5.90 17.48 13.73
C PHE A 94 4.55 18.14 14.00
N LYS A 95 4.50 19.47 14.04
CA LYS A 95 3.25 20.20 14.29
C LYS A 95 2.20 19.90 13.21
N ARG A 96 2.58 19.88 11.93
CA ARG A 96 1.66 19.60 10.82
C ARG A 96 1.05 18.21 10.90
N VAL A 97 1.90 17.19 11.11
CA VAL A 97 1.46 15.79 11.21
C VAL A 97 0.59 15.58 12.45
N MET A 98 0.97 16.15 13.60
CA MET A 98 0.14 16.10 14.80
C MET A 98 -1.21 16.81 14.62
N ASP A 99 -1.23 18.01 14.01
CA ASP A 99 -2.46 18.77 13.77
C ASP A 99 -3.39 18.02 12.79
N PHE A 100 -2.86 17.43 11.72
CA PHE A 100 -3.60 16.61 10.76
C PHE A 100 -4.23 15.37 11.41
N HIS A 101 -3.48 14.70 12.29
CA HIS A 101 -3.96 13.54 13.03
C HIS A 101 -4.69 13.88 14.32
N HIS A 102 -5.09 15.14 14.51
CA HIS A 102 -5.85 15.61 15.67
C HIS A 102 -5.19 15.25 17.01
N TRP A 103 -3.84 15.18 17.04
CA TRP A 103 -3.04 14.78 18.19
C TRP A 103 -3.31 13.38 18.74
N ARG A 104 -3.84 12.47 17.91
CA ARG A 104 -4.20 11.08 18.29
C ARG A 104 -3.12 10.04 18.00
N ILE A 105 -1.97 10.45 17.49
CA ILE A 105 -0.82 9.58 17.20
C ILE A 105 0.26 9.73 18.27
N ASN A 106 1.23 8.81 18.29
CA ASN A 106 2.31 8.84 19.28
C ASN A 106 3.31 9.96 18.97
N GLY A 107 3.12 11.13 19.58
CA GLY A 107 3.98 12.30 19.37
C GLY A 107 5.45 12.08 19.78
N LYS A 108 5.73 11.25 20.79
CA LYS A 108 7.12 11.00 21.21
C LYS A 108 7.87 10.21 20.14
N VAL A 109 7.23 9.17 19.60
CA VAL A 109 7.79 8.35 18.53
C VAL A 109 7.87 9.12 17.22
N LEU A 110 6.83 9.87 16.85
CA LEU A 110 6.84 10.74 15.66
C LEU A 110 8.04 11.70 15.70
N ASN A 111 8.24 12.41 16.81
CA ASN A 111 9.33 13.38 16.95
C ASN A 111 10.71 12.71 16.89
N ALA A 112 10.87 11.55 17.53
CA ALA A 112 12.12 10.79 17.48
C ALA A 112 12.46 10.34 16.05
N TRP A 113 11.46 9.84 15.31
CA TRP A 113 11.62 9.44 13.91
C TRP A 113 11.93 10.63 13.01
N LEU A 114 11.17 11.73 13.08
CA LEU A 114 11.38 12.92 12.24
C LEU A 114 12.81 13.47 12.35
N LYS A 115 13.36 13.52 13.56
CA LYS A 115 14.74 13.97 13.84
C LYS A 115 15.81 13.10 13.20
N LYS A 116 15.47 11.85 12.86
CA LYS A 116 16.39 10.86 12.28
C LYS A 116 16.26 10.69 10.78
N THR A 117 15.20 11.22 10.16
CA THR A 117 14.96 11.04 8.72
C THR A 117 16.12 11.52 7.85
N SER A 118 16.70 12.69 8.13
CA SER A 118 17.85 13.20 7.36
C SER A 118 19.10 12.34 7.49
N GLU A 119 19.40 11.84 8.70
CA GLU A 119 20.54 10.94 8.95
C GLU A 119 20.37 9.61 8.20
N VAL A 120 19.15 9.05 8.21
CA VAL A 120 18.85 7.83 7.44
C VAL A 120 18.93 8.11 5.93
N TYR A 121 18.46 9.26 5.46
CA TYR A 121 18.60 9.67 4.06
C TYR A 121 20.07 9.67 3.61
N ASP A 122 20.97 10.25 4.41
CA ASP A 122 22.40 10.31 4.10
C ASP A 122 23.00 8.89 4.11
N TRP A 123 22.66 8.08 5.12
CA TRP A 123 23.10 6.68 5.23
C TRP A 123 22.65 5.82 4.04
N LEU A 124 21.42 6.02 3.53
CA LEU A 124 20.95 5.35 2.32
C LEU A 124 21.85 5.69 1.11
N GLY A 125 22.24 6.96 0.98
CA GLY A 125 23.16 7.43 -0.06
C GLY A 125 24.54 6.77 0.03
N GLU A 126 25.08 6.62 1.23
CA GLU A 126 26.35 5.89 1.47
C GLU A 126 26.25 4.42 1.05
N HIS A 127 25.05 3.84 1.06
CA HIS A 127 24.76 2.47 0.65
C HIS A 127 24.22 2.35 -0.78
N GLY A 128 24.43 3.37 -1.62
CA GLY A 128 24.10 3.34 -3.05
C GLY A 128 22.62 3.52 -3.37
N VAL A 129 21.79 3.89 -2.39
CA VAL A 129 20.37 4.23 -2.60
C VAL A 129 20.24 5.74 -2.63
N HIS A 130 20.08 6.27 -3.84
CA HIS A 130 20.02 7.72 -4.06
C HIS A 130 18.63 8.18 -4.50
N TYR A 131 18.36 9.46 -4.28
CA TYR A 131 17.16 10.15 -4.73
C TYR A 131 17.53 11.26 -5.71
N GLU A 132 16.72 11.47 -6.75
CA GLU A 132 17.02 12.42 -7.81
C GLU A 132 16.26 13.75 -7.67
N ALA A 133 15.16 13.76 -6.93
CA ALA A 133 14.34 14.94 -6.71
C ALA A 133 13.52 14.81 -5.44
N VAL A 134 13.10 15.95 -4.89
CA VAL A 134 12.03 16.02 -3.88
C VAL A 134 10.81 16.71 -4.48
N LYS A 135 9.66 16.04 -4.47
CA LYS A 135 8.43 16.46 -5.15
C LYS A 135 7.24 16.45 -4.19
N THR A 136 6.09 16.89 -4.70
CA THR A 136 4.76 16.72 -4.12
C THR A 136 3.80 16.34 -5.25
N ALA A 137 2.77 15.55 -4.92
CA ALA A 137 1.70 15.24 -5.87
C ALA A 137 0.60 16.32 -5.89
N PHE A 138 0.66 17.28 -4.96
CA PHE A 138 -0.39 18.26 -4.72
C PHE A 138 0.12 19.68 -4.95
N ILE A 139 -0.75 20.58 -5.43
CA ILE A 139 -0.37 21.98 -5.73
C ILE A 139 0.05 22.72 -4.45
N ASP A 140 -0.62 22.43 -3.34
CA ASP A 140 -0.41 22.97 -2.00
C ASP A 140 0.32 21.98 -1.06
N GLY A 141 0.79 20.85 -1.60
CA GLY A 141 1.44 19.80 -0.81
C GLY A 141 2.86 20.15 -0.40
N ASN A 142 3.41 19.33 0.51
CA ASN A 142 4.76 19.52 1.01
C ASN A 142 5.78 18.81 0.11
N ARG A 143 6.89 19.47 -0.20
CA ARG A 143 8.02 18.82 -0.90
C ARG A 143 8.77 17.90 0.05
N THR A 144 8.13 16.77 0.39
CA THR A 144 8.64 15.71 1.28
C THR A 144 8.86 14.39 0.57
N TRP A 145 8.34 14.21 -0.64
CA TRP A 145 8.43 12.97 -1.41
C TRP A 145 9.74 12.89 -2.19
N HIS A 146 10.71 12.12 -1.70
CA HIS A 146 12.00 11.94 -2.35
C HIS A 146 11.91 10.81 -3.37
N MET A 147 12.06 11.13 -4.65
CA MET A 147 11.92 10.18 -5.77
C MET A 147 13.22 9.39 -5.96
N TYR A 148 13.13 8.06 -6.01
CA TYR A 148 14.29 7.20 -6.21
C TYR A 148 15.00 7.53 -7.53
N LYS A 149 16.33 7.64 -7.49
CA LYS A 149 17.15 7.62 -8.70
C LYS A 149 17.11 6.20 -9.28
N GLY A 150 16.62 6.05 -10.51
CA GLY A 150 16.25 4.74 -11.09
C GLY A 150 14.75 4.43 -10.98
N GLY A 151 13.95 5.36 -10.46
CA GLY A 151 12.51 5.45 -10.61
C GLY A 151 11.67 4.71 -9.56
N HIS A 152 12.19 3.65 -8.93
CA HIS A 152 11.39 2.79 -8.05
C HIS A 152 12.23 2.19 -6.90
N GLY A 153 11.55 1.76 -5.83
CA GLY A 153 12.13 1.11 -4.65
C GLY A 153 12.80 -0.24 -4.93
N THR A 154 12.63 -0.79 -6.14
CA THR A 154 13.40 -1.96 -6.63
C THR A 154 14.91 -1.74 -6.52
N VAL A 155 15.40 -0.49 -6.65
CA VAL A 155 16.81 -0.13 -6.49
C VAL A 155 17.27 -0.44 -5.06
N LEU A 156 16.52 -0.02 -4.05
CA LEU A 156 16.81 -0.34 -2.64
C LEU A 156 16.77 -1.86 -2.42
N VAL A 157 15.70 -2.52 -2.87
CA VAL A 157 15.50 -3.96 -2.67
C VAL A 157 16.68 -4.76 -3.22
N LYS A 158 17.10 -4.47 -4.47
CA LYS A 158 18.23 -5.15 -5.10
C LYS A 158 19.54 -4.84 -4.35
N THR A 159 19.84 -3.56 -4.16
CA THR A 159 21.11 -3.09 -3.57
C THR A 159 21.30 -3.67 -2.18
N PHE A 160 20.26 -3.68 -1.36
CA PHE A 160 20.36 -4.15 0.02
C PHE A 160 20.37 -5.68 0.11
N SER A 161 19.63 -6.37 -0.76
CA SER A 161 19.74 -7.83 -0.85
C SER A 161 21.16 -8.29 -1.21
N ASP A 162 21.80 -7.60 -2.15
CA ASP A 162 23.18 -7.89 -2.56
C ASP A 162 24.17 -7.56 -1.43
N ALA A 163 24.00 -6.42 -0.75
CA ALA A 163 24.87 -5.99 0.35
C ALA A 163 24.81 -6.95 1.56
N ILE A 164 23.63 -7.39 1.98
CA ILE A 164 23.46 -8.36 3.08
C ILE A 164 24.24 -9.64 2.78
N LYS A 165 24.05 -10.21 1.59
CA LYS A 165 24.72 -11.45 1.18
C LYS A 165 26.23 -11.28 1.09
N ALA A 166 26.70 -10.16 0.54
CA ALA A 166 28.12 -9.85 0.45
C ALA A 166 28.81 -9.76 1.81
N LYS A 167 28.08 -9.38 2.87
CA LYS A 167 28.55 -9.31 4.26
C LYS A 167 28.26 -10.58 5.07
N GLY A 168 27.85 -11.67 4.41
CA GLY A 168 27.64 -12.98 5.04
C GLY A 168 26.28 -13.16 5.73
N GLY A 169 25.34 -12.22 5.58
CA GLY A 169 23.96 -12.40 6.02
C GLY A 169 23.21 -13.40 5.13
N GLU A 170 22.29 -14.16 5.72
CA GLU A 170 21.43 -15.11 5.01
C GLU A 170 20.06 -14.50 4.71
N ILE A 171 19.58 -14.66 3.47
CA ILE A 171 18.18 -14.35 3.09
C ILE A 171 17.52 -15.64 2.64
N LEU A 172 16.52 -16.11 3.39
CA LEU A 172 15.80 -17.35 3.13
C LEU A 172 14.41 -17.02 2.55
N THR A 173 14.27 -17.12 1.23
CA THR A 173 12.98 -17.00 0.52
C THR A 173 12.15 -18.27 0.65
N SER A 174 10.86 -18.20 0.31
CA SER A 174 9.92 -19.32 0.45
C SER A 174 9.93 -19.94 1.86
N THR A 175 10.20 -19.14 2.89
CA THR A 175 10.40 -19.58 4.27
C THR A 175 9.56 -18.73 5.23
N PRO A 176 8.21 -18.88 5.20
CA PRO A 176 7.34 -18.18 6.13
C PRO A 176 7.69 -18.51 7.59
N ALA A 177 7.96 -17.47 8.38
CA ALA A 177 7.92 -17.57 9.84
C ALA A 177 6.49 -17.83 10.29
N THR A 178 6.32 -18.76 11.22
CA THR A 178 5.01 -19.20 11.71
C THR A 178 4.80 -18.82 13.16
N GLU A 179 5.86 -18.80 13.97
CA GLU A 179 5.77 -18.63 15.42
C GLU A 179 6.99 -17.88 15.98
N LEU A 180 6.77 -17.08 17.02
CA LEU A 180 7.84 -16.57 17.88
C LEU A 180 8.22 -17.63 18.91
N ILE A 181 9.51 -17.69 19.24
CA ILE A 181 9.99 -18.48 20.38
C ILE A 181 10.05 -17.56 21.58
N ILE A 182 9.21 -17.81 22.60
CA ILE A 182 9.07 -16.96 23.79
C ILE A 182 9.50 -17.76 25.03
N GLU A 183 10.44 -17.21 25.79
CA GLU A 183 10.97 -17.81 27.02
C GLU A 183 11.08 -16.72 28.10
N ASP A 184 10.51 -16.95 29.28
CA ASP A 184 10.51 -16.02 30.41
C ASP A 184 10.05 -14.59 30.05
N GLY A 185 9.03 -14.50 29.18
CA GLY A 185 8.49 -13.23 28.70
C GLY A 185 9.36 -12.49 27.68
N ALA A 186 10.47 -13.08 27.23
CA ALA A 186 11.36 -12.54 26.21
C ALA A 186 11.26 -13.33 24.90
N VAL A 187 11.33 -12.64 23.76
CA VAL A 187 11.42 -13.26 22.45
C VAL A 187 12.87 -13.69 22.19
N LYS A 188 13.05 -14.96 21.84
CA LYS A 188 14.36 -15.64 21.66
C LYS A 188 14.54 -16.21 20.25
N GLY A 189 13.77 -15.73 19.29
CA GLY A 189 13.85 -16.12 17.89
C GLY A 189 12.52 -16.54 17.30
N VAL A 190 12.57 -17.35 16.23
CA VAL A 190 11.40 -17.73 15.43
C VAL A 190 11.47 -19.17 14.95
N ARG A 191 10.30 -19.77 14.71
CA ARG A 191 10.15 -20.97 13.89
C ARG A 191 9.56 -20.58 12.54
N ALA A 192 10.04 -21.23 11.49
CA ALA A 192 9.58 -21.04 10.12
C ALA A 192 9.38 -22.39 9.43
N LYS A 193 8.53 -22.40 8.41
CA LYS A 193 8.24 -23.60 7.61
C LYS A 193 8.50 -23.32 6.14
N ALA A 194 9.59 -23.83 5.60
CA ALA A 194 9.95 -23.62 4.21
C ALA A 194 9.00 -24.35 3.25
N ALA A 195 8.88 -23.85 2.02
CA ALA A 195 7.99 -24.39 1.00
C ALA A 195 8.33 -25.83 0.59
N ASN A 196 9.58 -26.26 0.81
CA ASN A 196 10.01 -27.66 0.61
C ASN A 196 9.60 -28.59 1.77
N GLY A 197 8.95 -28.05 2.81
CA GLY A 197 8.49 -28.80 3.98
C GLY A 197 9.40 -28.67 5.21
N ASP A 198 10.61 -28.14 5.06
CA ASP A 198 11.58 -28.05 6.16
C ASP A 198 11.11 -27.14 7.28
N THR A 199 11.37 -27.55 8.53
CA THR A 199 11.23 -26.67 9.68
C THR A 199 12.55 -25.96 9.94
N VAL A 200 12.53 -24.64 10.01
CA VAL A 200 13.71 -23.83 10.35
C VAL A 200 13.48 -23.18 11.71
N THR A 201 14.28 -23.59 12.71
CA THR A 201 14.28 -22.98 14.04
C THR A 201 15.48 -22.05 14.16
N ILE A 202 15.23 -20.75 14.35
CA ILE A 202 16.27 -19.73 14.47
C ILE A 202 16.22 -19.17 15.88
N ARG A 203 17.26 -19.42 16.68
CA ARG A 203 17.45 -18.75 17.97
C ARG A 203 18.15 -17.42 17.78
N SER A 204 17.64 -16.35 18.38
CA SER A 204 18.23 -15.01 18.26
C SER A 204 18.16 -14.17 19.53
N THR A 205 19.02 -13.15 19.60
CA THR A 205 18.97 -12.13 20.66
C THR A 205 17.86 -11.10 20.39
N ALA A 206 17.63 -10.76 19.12
CA ALA A 206 16.57 -9.87 18.70
C ALA A 206 15.80 -10.44 17.50
N THR A 207 14.50 -10.15 17.45
CA THR A 207 13.58 -10.46 16.35
C THR A 207 12.90 -9.18 15.89
N ILE A 208 12.98 -8.88 14.60
CA ILE A 208 12.32 -7.73 13.96
C ILE A 208 11.20 -8.23 13.06
N ILE A 209 9.96 -7.82 13.32
CA ILE A 209 8.78 -8.11 12.48
C ILE A 209 8.62 -7.00 11.43
N ALA A 210 8.66 -7.38 10.16
CA ALA A 210 8.66 -6.50 8.98
C ALA A 210 7.87 -7.12 7.80
N THR A 211 6.74 -7.77 8.11
CA THR A 211 5.91 -8.57 7.21
C THR A 211 4.91 -7.79 6.36
N GLY A 212 4.66 -6.51 6.67
CA GLY A 212 3.91 -5.60 5.82
C GLY A 212 2.40 -5.55 6.06
N GLY A 213 1.92 -6.01 7.22
CA GLY A 213 0.52 -5.89 7.63
C GLY A 213 -0.41 -6.97 7.06
N PHE A 214 -1.68 -6.62 6.84
CA PHE A 214 -2.78 -7.60 6.67
C PHE A 214 -3.76 -7.31 5.52
N SER A 215 -3.42 -6.44 4.56
CA SER A 215 -4.33 -6.04 3.46
C SER A 215 -4.87 -7.18 2.59
N ASP A 216 -4.17 -8.32 2.52
CA ASP A 216 -4.61 -9.48 1.74
C ASP A 216 -5.43 -10.49 2.59
N ASN A 217 -5.61 -10.22 3.88
CA ASN A 217 -6.40 -11.05 4.78
C ASN A 217 -7.83 -10.50 4.91
N LYS A 218 -8.77 -11.08 4.15
CA LYS A 218 -10.19 -10.68 4.14
C LYS A 218 -10.85 -10.71 5.51
N GLU A 219 -10.47 -11.66 6.38
CA GLU A 219 -11.03 -11.77 7.73
C GLU A 219 -10.55 -10.61 8.61
N MET A 220 -9.26 -10.29 8.55
CA MET A 220 -8.71 -9.14 9.29
C MET A 220 -9.19 -7.81 8.73
N VAL A 221 -9.30 -7.67 7.41
CA VAL A 221 -9.91 -6.49 6.76
C VAL A 221 -11.32 -6.27 7.28
N LYS A 222 -12.17 -7.32 7.26
CA LYS A 222 -13.53 -7.24 7.79
C LYS A 222 -13.58 -6.95 9.28
N LYS A 223 -12.63 -7.47 10.06
CA LYS A 223 -12.57 -7.28 11.51
C LYS A 223 -12.16 -5.87 11.90
N TYR A 224 -11.18 -5.29 11.20
CA TYR A 224 -10.50 -4.08 11.66
C TYR A 224 -10.80 -2.83 10.83
N LEU A 225 -10.92 -2.93 9.51
CA LEU A 225 -11.08 -1.75 8.65
C LEU A 225 -12.53 -1.25 8.60
N PRO A 226 -12.75 0.06 8.38
CA PRO A 226 -14.09 0.65 8.35
C PRO A 226 -14.94 0.14 7.19
N TYR A 227 -14.31 -0.23 6.08
CA TYR A 227 -14.97 -0.85 4.94
C TYR A 227 -14.49 -2.29 4.73
N SER A 228 -15.40 -3.26 4.92
CA SER A 228 -15.06 -4.68 4.80
C SER A 228 -14.76 -5.14 3.37
N GLY A 229 -15.10 -4.33 2.36
CA GLY A 229 -14.86 -4.63 0.95
C GLY A 229 -13.50 -4.12 0.44
N TYR A 230 -12.64 -3.60 1.31
CA TYR A 230 -11.31 -3.16 0.90
C TYR A 230 -10.55 -4.28 0.19
N GLU A 231 -10.08 -3.99 -1.02
CA GLU A 231 -9.16 -4.86 -1.73
C GLU A 231 -7.77 -4.23 -1.80
N SER A 232 -6.73 -5.07 -1.72
CA SER A 232 -5.37 -4.57 -1.81
C SER A 232 -4.95 -4.28 -3.25
N ALA A 233 -4.26 -3.16 -3.44
CA ALA A 233 -3.60 -2.77 -4.69
C ALA A 233 -2.09 -3.12 -4.71
N GLY A 234 -1.53 -3.67 -3.63
CA GLY A 234 -0.09 -3.93 -3.50
C GLY A 234 0.35 -5.38 -3.77
N SER A 235 1.60 -5.68 -3.42
CA SER A 235 2.21 -7.03 -3.56
C SER A 235 1.42 -8.09 -2.80
N PRO A 236 1.13 -9.28 -3.38
CA PRO A 236 0.48 -10.34 -2.64
C PRO A 236 1.32 -10.80 -1.43
N GLY A 237 0.64 -11.34 -0.43
CA GLY A 237 1.26 -11.96 0.75
C GLY A 237 1.17 -11.13 2.04
N ARG A 238 0.40 -10.05 2.12
CA ARG A 238 0.24 -9.31 3.38
C ARG A 238 -0.95 -9.86 4.16
N THR A 239 -0.75 -11.02 4.81
CA THR A 239 -1.83 -11.82 5.43
C THR A 239 -1.93 -11.69 6.95
N GLY A 240 -1.21 -10.74 7.55
CA GLY A 240 -1.22 -10.47 8.98
C GLY A 240 -0.50 -11.51 9.83
N ASP A 241 0.46 -12.24 9.25
CA ASP A 241 1.23 -13.27 9.96
C ASP A 241 2.10 -12.63 11.06
N GLY A 242 2.79 -11.53 10.73
CA GLY A 242 3.57 -10.73 11.69
C GLY A 242 2.71 -10.11 12.78
N VAL A 243 1.55 -9.53 12.42
CA VAL A 243 0.58 -8.99 13.40
C VAL A 243 0.15 -10.05 14.41
N ARG A 244 -0.15 -11.28 13.96
CA ARG A 244 -0.51 -12.39 14.85
C ARG A 244 0.66 -12.84 15.73
N MET A 245 1.88 -12.86 15.18
CA MET A 245 3.09 -13.12 15.98
C MET A 245 3.29 -12.07 17.07
N LEU A 246 3.13 -10.77 16.73
CA LEU A 246 3.21 -9.67 17.69
C LEU A 246 2.18 -9.82 18.81
N GLU A 247 0.91 -10.06 18.46
CA GLU A 247 -0.17 -10.30 19.42
C GLU A 247 0.13 -11.51 20.33
N SER A 248 0.68 -12.59 19.79
CA SER A 248 1.05 -13.80 20.55
C SER A 248 2.14 -13.56 21.60
N ALA A 249 2.98 -12.54 21.41
CA ALA A 249 3.99 -12.10 22.38
C ALA A 249 3.45 -11.10 23.41
N GLY A 250 2.16 -10.77 23.36
CA GLY A 250 1.51 -9.81 24.26
C GLY A 250 1.69 -8.35 23.83
N ALA A 251 2.03 -8.08 22.56
CA ALA A 251 2.09 -6.71 22.05
C ALA A 251 0.69 -6.08 21.97
N GLU A 252 0.59 -4.82 22.36
CA GLU A 252 -0.61 -4.01 22.14
C GLU A 252 -0.73 -3.69 20.64
N LEU A 253 -1.90 -3.93 20.06
CA LEU A 253 -2.21 -3.52 18.69
C LEU A 253 -2.94 -2.18 18.68
N VAL A 254 -2.46 -1.23 17.90
CA VAL A 254 -3.00 0.13 17.81
C VAL A 254 -3.28 0.53 16.36
N ASN A 255 -4.29 1.40 16.17
CA ASN A 255 -4.68 1.96 14.88
C ASN A 255 -4.99 0.92 13.79
N MET A 256 -5.47 -0.26 14.20
CA MET A 256 -5.79 -1.39 13.30
C MET A 256 -6.85 -1.02 12.25
N ASN A 257 -7.64 0.02 12.49
CA ASN A 257 -8.67 0.52 11.59
C ASN A 257 -8.17 1.47 10.50
N VAL A 258 -6.86 1.76 10.44
CA VAL A 258 -6.28 2.69 9.48
C VAL A 258 -5.56 1.95 8.36
N CYS A 259 -5.70 2.46 7.14
CA CYS A 259 -4.98 1.97 5.98
C CYS A 259 -4.57 3.12 5.05
N MET A 260 -3.61 2.85 4.16
CA MET A 260 -3.27 3.75 3.06
C MET A 260 -4.37 3.64 2.00
N GLN A 261 -5.35 4.54 2.04
CA GLN A 261 -6.42 4.54 1.05
C GLN A 261 -5.92 4.91 -0.35
N ALA A 262 -6.52 4.32 -1.39
CA ALA A 262 -6.11 4.44 -2.78
C ALA A 262 -7.19 5.03 -3.70
N GLY A 263 -8.21 5.70 -3.14
CA GLY A 263 -9.37 6.16 -3.90
C GLY A 263 -10.31 5.01 -4.32
N LEU A 264 -11.25 5.35 -5.20
CA LEU A 264 -12.14 4.39 -5.84
C LEU A 264 -11.48 3.76 -7.07
N TRP A 265 -11.50 2.44 -7.14
CA TRP A 265 -11.03 1.66 -8.28
C TRP A 265 -12.18 0.91 -8.93
N LEU A 266 -12.04 0.48 -10.18
CA LEU A 266 -13.11 -0.24 -10.88
C LEU A 266 -13.53 -1.48 -10.09
N TYR A 267 -14.82 -1.54 -9.79
CA TYR A 267 -15.41 -2.59 -8.94
C TYR A 267 -15.19 -3.98 -9.56
N GLY A 268 -14.66 -4.92 -8.78
CA GLY A 268 -14.47 -6.32 -9.19
C GLY A 268 -13.40 -6.54 -10.26
N VAL A 269 -12.63 -5.52 -10.65
CA VAL A 269 -11.58 -5.65 -11.67
C VAL A 269 -10.23 -5.92 -11.01
N PRO A 270 -9.47 -6.96 -11.42
CA PRO A 270 -8.11 -7.21 -10.95
C PRO A 270 -7.17 -6.01 -11.13
N THR A 271 -6.29 -5.76 -10.16
CA THR A 271 -5.32 -4.64 -10.14
C THR A 271 -4.52 -4.53 -11.44
N ASP A 272 -3.99 -5.64 -11.95
CA ASP A 272 -3.14 -5.68 -13.15
C ASP A 272 -3.87 -5.34 -14.46
N LEU A 273 -5.21 -5.47 -14.48
CA LEU A 273 -6.05 -5.12 -15.62
C LEU A 273 -6.48 -3.65 -15.62
N GLN A 274 -6.36 -2.94 -14.49
CA GLN A 274 -6.80 -1.54 -14.39
C GLN A 274 -5.69 -0.54 -14.02
N PHE A 275 -4.58 -1.01 -13.45
CA PHE A 275 -3.49 -0.16 -12.96
C PHE A 275 -2.18 -0.46 -13.67
N GLY A 276 -1.72 0.50 -14.48
CA GLY A 276 -0.46 0.42 -15.22
C GLY A 276 -0.43 1.39 -16.39
N LYS A 277 0.73 1.53 -17.04
CA LYS A 277 0.94 2.51 -18.11
C LYS A 277 0.09 2.17 -19.35
N ASP A 278 -0.76 3.12 -19.75
CA ASP A 278 -1.64 3.00 -20.92
C ASP A 278 -0.88 2.63 -22.20
N GLY A 279 -1.37 1.62 -22.91
CA GLY A 279 -0.77 1.08 -24.14
C GLY A 279 0.57 0.34 -23.95
N VAL A 280 1.06 0.18 -22.71
CA VAL A 280 2.36 -0.45 -22.41
C VAL A 280 2.19 -1.69 -21.54
N THR A 281 1.37 -1.61 -20.50
CA THR A 281 1.11 -2.73 -19.59
C THR A 281 -0.16 -3.50 -19.97
N LYS A 282 -0.48 -4.55 -19.22
CA LYS A 282 -1.75 -5.30 -19.34
C LYS A 282 -2.97 -4.56 -18.77
N ALA A 283 -2.83 -3.28 -18.42
CA ALA A 283 -3.88 -2.50 -17.79
C ALA A 283 -4.94 -2.04 -18.81
N GLU A 284 -5.67 -2.99 -19.40
CA GLU A 284 -6.65 -2.76 -20.46
C GLU A 284 -7.76 -1.78 -20.06
N TYR A 285 -8.09 -1.72 -18.77
CA TYR A 285 -9.13 -0.85 -18.21
C TYR A 285 -8.61 0.48 -17.64
N VAL A 286 -7.32 0.80 -17.79
CA VAL A 286 -6.74 2.01 -17.16
C VAL A 286 -7.42 3.31 -17.58
N ARG A 287 -7.91 3.41 -18.82
CA ARG A 287 -8.66 4.60 -19.26
C ARG A 287 -10.04 4.72 -18.61
N LEU A 288 -10.72 3.60 -18.33
CA LEU A 288 -11.97 3.61 -17.54
C LEU A 288 -11.69 3.95 -16.08
N LEU A 289 -10.60 3.44 -15.50
CA LEU A 289 -10.16 3.84 -14.17
C LEU A 289 -9.87 5.34 -14.14
N ALA A 290 -9.13 5.86 -15.11
CA ALA A 290 -8.85 7.30 -15.23
C ALA A 290 -10.14 8.12 -15.41
N ALA A 291 -11.15 7.61 -16.12
CA ALA A 291 -12.47 8.23 -16.23
C ALA A 291 -13.24 8.25 -14.90
N LEU A 292 -13.19 7.17 -14.10
CA LEU A 292 -13.73 7.12 -12.74
C LEU A 292 -13.07 8.18 -11.83
N PHE A 293 -11.77 8.42 -12.01
CA PHE A 293 -11.02 9.42 -11.25
C PHE A 293 -11.28 10.86 -11.66
N GLN A 294 -11.84 11.12 -12.85
CA GLN A 294 -12.13 12.49 -13.28
C GLN A 294 -13.11 13.16 -12.33
N PRO A 295 -13.10 14.50 -12.25
CA PRO A 295 -13.98 15.25 -11.37
C PRO A 295 -15.40 15.35 -11.98
N TYR A 296 -15.96 14.24 -12.43
CA TYR A 296 -17.38 14.13 -12.82
C TYR A 296 -18.24 13.97 -11.57
N LEU A 297 -19.57 14.07 -11.72
CA LEU A 297 -20.50 13.85 -10.60
C LEU A 297 -20.25 12.47 -10.00
N LYS A 298 -19.87 12.42 -8.72
CA LYS A 298 -19.68 11.15 -8.00
C LYS A 298 -20.78 10.95 -6.98
N THR A 299 -21.45 9.81 -7.05
CA THR A 299 -22.57 9.47 -6.17
C THR A 299 -22.24 8.29 -5.26
N SER A 300 -22.90 8.24 -4.10
CA SER A 300 -23.01 7.03 -3.28
C SER A 300 -23.89 5.98 -3.96
N LEU A 301 -23.94 4.76 -3.42
CA LEU A 301 -24.87 3.72 -3.88
C LEU A 301 -26.36 4.13 -3.78
N ARG A 302 -26.70 5.19 -3.03
CA ARG A 302 -28.07 5.71 -2.92
C ARG A 302 -28.42 6.74 -4.01
N GLY A 303 -27.43 7.26 -4.75
CA GLY A 303 -27.64 8.32 -5.75
C GLY A 303 -27.37 9.74 -5.25
N ASP A 304 -26.93 9.91 -4.00
CA ASP A 304 -26.57 11.22 -3.44
C ASP A 304 -25.11 11.58 -3.78
N ARG A 305 -24.84 12.84 -4.18
CA ARG A 305 -23.48 13.40 -4.24
C ARG A 305 -22.84 13.42 -2.84
N VAL A 306 -21.56 13.07 -2.74
CA VAL A 306 -20.91 12.78 -1.43
C VAL A 306 -19.90 13.83 -1.00
N ALA A 307 -19.12 14.37 -1.95
CA ALA A 307 -18.03 15.29 -1.68
C ALA A 307 -17.65 16.09 -2.94
N ASP A 308 -16.69 17.01 -2.80
CA ASP A 308 -15.96 17.57 -3.93
C ASP A 308 -15.18 16.45 -4.65
N GLU A 309 -15.46 16.24 -5.93
CA GLU A 309 -14.87 15.15 -6.71
C GLU A 309 -13.42 15.42 -7.14
N THR A 310 -12.86 16.56 -6.76
CA THR A 310 -11.47 16.93 -6.99
C THR A 310 -10.54 16.59 -5.83
N LEU A 311 -11.10 16.20 -4.67
CA LEU A 311 -10.36 15.89 -3.46
C LEU A 311 -9.19 14.89 -3.70
N PRO A 312 -8.07 15.05 -2.96
CA PRO A 312 -7.03 14.05 -2.81
C PRO A 312 -7.57 12.64 -2.51
N LEU A 313 -6.79 11.61 -2.86
CA LEU A 313 -7.18 10.20 -2.76
C LEU A 313 -7.68 9.82 -1.38
N GLU A 314 -6.94 10.21 -0.35
CA GLU A 314 -7.25 9.90 1.04
C GLU A 314 -8.56 10.55 1.47
N PHE A 315 -8.84 11.79 1.06
CA PHE A 315 -10.03 12.51 1.50
C PHE A 315 -11.27 12.04 0.75
N ILE A 316 -11.17 11.79 -0.56
CA ILE A 316 -12.26 11.18 -1.29
C ILE A 316 -12.52 9.76 -0.76
N SER A 317 -11.48 9.02 -0.37
CA SER A 317 -11.64 7.72 0.26
C SER A 317 -12.34 7.80 1.61
N ASN A 318 -11.94 8.71 2.49
CA ASN A 318 -12.61 8.93 3.79
C ASN A 318 -14.10 9.23 3.58
N ALA A 319 -14.43 10.13 2.63
CA ALA A 319 -15.81 10.47 2.31
C ALA A 319 -16.62 9.23 1.83
N TYR A 320 -15.97 8.34 1.07
CA TYR A 320 -16.60 7.11 0.59
C TYR A 320 -16.71 6.02 1.65
N GLU A 321 -15.81 5.94 2.63
CA GLU A 321 -15.96 5.02 3.77
C GLU A 321 -17.28 5.29 4.52
N GLU A 322 -17.63 6.55 4.73
CA GLU A 322 -18.86 6.98 5.42
C GLU A 322 -20.16 6.58 4.69
N VAL A 323 -20.09 6.33 3.38
CA VAL A 323 -21.25 5.94 2.56
C VAL A 323 -21.20 4.50 2.07
N GLY A 324 -20.32 3.67 2.65
CA GLY A 324 -20.27 2.23 2.43
C GLY A 324 -19.19 1.75 1.45
N GLY A 325 -18.22 2.59 1.12
CA GLY A 325 -16.99 2.25 0.38
C GLY A 325 -17.14 2.04 -1.12
N GLU A 326 -18.32 2.29 -1.68
CA GLU A 326 -18.62 2.14 -3.11
C GLU A 326 -19.40 3.34 -3.63
N GLY A 327 -19.27 3.59 -4.93
CA GLY A 327 -19.95 4.68 -5.60
C GLY A 327 -19.91 4.59 -7.11
N PHE A 328 -20.43 5.63 -7.75
CA PHE A 328 -20.42 5.76 -9.20
C PHE A 328 -19.87 7.11 -9.61
N ALA A 329 -19.06 7.16 -10.67
CA ALA A 329 -18.95 8.36 -11.49
C ALA A 329 -20.10 8.35 -12.50
N VAL A 330 -20.91 9.41 -12.52
CA VAL A 330 -22.08 9.58 -13.39
C VAL A 330 -21.83 10.77 -14.32
N PHE A 331 -22.08 10.60 -15.61
CA PHE A 331 -21.90 11.64 -16.62
C PHE A 331 -22.80 11.42 -17.84
N ASP A 332 -22.95 12.46 -18.65
CA ASP A 332 -23.82 12.48 -19.83
C ASP A 332 -23.05 12.30 -21.14
N ASP A 333 -23.76 12.25 -22.27
CA ASP A 333 -23.15 11.97 -23.57
C ASP A 333 -22.18 13.07 -24.02
N LYS A 334 -22.45 14.33 -23.66
CA LYS A 334 -21.54 15.44 -23.92
C LYS A 334 -20.18 15.22 -23.25
N THR A 335 -20.19 14.80 -21.98
CA THR A 335 -18.96 14.47 -21.25
C THR A 335 -18.21 13.29 -21.90
N ARG A 336 -18.94 12.28 -22.43
CA ARG A 336 -18.32 11.21 -23.23
C ARG A 336 -17.65 11.76 -24.49
N GLU A 337 -18.34 12.62 -25.24
CA GLU A 337 -17.78 13.23 -26.46
C GLU A 337 -16.53 14.06 -26.17
N GLU A 338 -16.51 14.83 -25.06
CA GLU A 338 -15.33 15.56 -24.59
C GLU A 338 -14.15 14.60 -24.36
N MET A 339 -14.35 13.49 -23.62
CA MET A 339 -13.31 12.48 -23.40
C MET A 339 -12.75 11.88 -24.69
N ILE A 340 -13.59 11.67 -25.71
CA ILE A 340 -13.18 11.10 -27.00
C ILE A 340 -12.42 12.13 -27.84
N ARG A 341 -12.93 13.36 -27.93
CA ARG A 341 -12.43 14.38 -28.87
C ARG A 341 -11.24 15.16 -28.30
N GLU A 342 -11.36 15.58 -27.04
CA GLU A 342 -10.42 16.46 -26.36
C GLU A 342 -9.50 15.68 -25.41
N GLY A 343 -10.01 14.59 -24.83
CA GLY A 343 -9.28 13.73 -23.92
C GLY A 343 -9.62 13.93 -22.45
N LEU A 344 -9.04 13.09 -21.60
CA LEU A 344 -9.25 13.18 -20.15
C LEU A 344 -8.58 14.46 -19.60
N PRO A 345 -9.33 15.34 -18.91
CA PRO A 345 -8.80 16.65 -18.55
C PRO A 345 -7.76 16.57 -17.42
N ARG A 346 -7.89 15.64 -16.47
CA ARG A 346 -6.86 15.31 -15.48
C ARG A 346 -6.15 14.01 -15.85
N GLY A 347 -4.85 13.96 -15.56
CA GLY A 347 -4.07 12.73 -15.64
C GLY A 347 -4.38 11.80 -14.47
N TYR A 348 -3.94 10.55 -14.60
CA TYR A 348 -4.03 9.52 -13.56
C TYR A 348 -2.64 8.93 -13.30
N PHE A 349 -2.00 9.29 -12.18
CA PHE A 349 -0.67 8.81 -11.71
C PHE A 349 0.43 8.71 -12.76
N GLY A 350 0.42 9.59 -13.78
CA GLY A 350 1.33 9.47 -14.93
C GLY A 350 1.11 8.23 -15.81
N MET A 351 0.17 7.36 -15.45
CA MET A 351 -0.29 6.20 -16.22
C MET A 351 -1.12 6.63 -17.43
N VAL A 352 -1.97 7.63 -17.21
CA VAL A 352 -2.71 8.34 -18.25
C VAL A 352 -2.36 9.82 -18.14
N THR A 353 -1.83 10.40 -19.21
CA THR A 353 -1.42 11.81 -19.25
C THR A 353 -2.64 12.70 -19.53
N PRO A 354 -2.74 13.93 -18.96
CA PRO A 354 -3.79 14.87 -19.33
C PRO A 354 -3.88 15.06 -20.86
N GLY A 355 -5.10 15.16 -21.38
CA GLY A 355 -5.37 15.28 -22.83
C GLY A 355 -5.27 13.96 -23.60
N THR A 356 -5.05 12.82 -22.93
CA THR A 356 -5.12 11.51 -23.61
C THR A 356 -6.53 11.27 -24.11
N LYS A 357 -6.69 11.19 -25.43
CA LYS A 357 -7.98 10.93 -26.09
C LYS A 357 -8.46 9.52 -25.81
N PHE A 358 -9.70 9.39 -25.36
CA PHE A 358 -10.31 8.09 -25.07
C PHE A 358 -11.03 7.53 -26.31
N THR A 359 -10.30 7.38 -27.42
CA THR A 359 -10.88 7.05 -28.75
C THR A 359 -11.57 5.69 -28.83
N ASN A 360 -11.25 4.76 -27.92
CA ASN A 360 -11.86 3.44 -27.80
C ASN A 360 -12.87 3.36 -26.64
N PHE A 361 -13.42 4.50 -26.18
CA PHE A 361 -14.37 4.55 -25.07
C PHE A 361 -15.53 3.57 -25.24
N ASP A 362 -16.23 3.59 -26.39
CA ASP A 362 -17.45 2.80 -26.56
C ASP A 362 -17.19 1.29 -26.50
N GLU A 363 -16.10 0.83 -27.10
CA GLU A 363 -15.67 -0.57 -27.03
C GLU A 363 -15.34 -0.99 -25.60
N LEU A 364 -14.52 -0.18 -24.91
CA LEU A 364 -14.08 -0.50 -23.56
C LEU A 364 -15.23 -0.39 -22.54
N PHE A 365 -16.12 0.56 -22.72
CA PHE A 365 -17.33 0.72 -21.90
C PHE A 365 -18.29 -0.46 -22.10
N ALA A 366 -18.49 -0.92 -23.34
CA ALA A 366 -19.31 -2.11 -23.61
C ALA A 366 -18.73 -3.36 -22.95
N ARG A 367 -17.40 -3.51 -22.90
CA ARG A 367 -16.74 -4.56 -22.11
C ARG A 367 -17.02 -4.38 -20.61
N GLY A 368 -16.90 -3.17 -20.07
CA GLY A 368 -17.23 -2.88 -18.68
C GLY A 368 -18.69 -3.15 -18.31
N VAL A 369 -19.62 -2.97 -19.25
CA VAL A 369 -21.04 -3.35 -19.09
C VAL A 369 -21.17 -4.87 -18.97
N LYS A 370 -20.51 -5.62 -19.86
CA LYS A 370 -20.48 -7.08 -19.80
C LYS A 370 -19.85 -7.61 -18.49
N ASP A 371 -18.80 -6.94 -18.03
CA ASP A 371 -18.06 -7.31 -16.82
C ASP A 371 -18.74 -6.78 -15.52
N GLY A 372 -19.80 -5.97 -15.65
CA GLY A 372 -20.69 -5.60 -14.54
C GLY A 372 -20.29 -4.37 -13.73
N PHE A 373 -19.38 -3.53 -14.23
CA PHE A 373 -18.94 -2.30 -13.55
C PHE A 373 -19.21 -1.00 -14.33
N CYS A 374 -19.74 -1.08 -15.55
CA CYS A 374 -20.23 0.08 -16.31
C CYS A 374 -21.72 -0.07 -16.63
N PHE A 375 -22.43 1.06 -16.70
CA PHE A 375 -23.88 1.10 -16.92
C PHE A 375 -24.24 2.25 -17.85
N LYS A 376 -25.18 2.02 -18.77
CA LYS A 376 -25.66 3.03 -19.74
C LYS A 376 -27.19 2.97 -19.81
N ALA A 377 -27.85 4.12 -19.84
CA ALA A 377 -29.28 4.22 -20.10
C ALA A 377 -29.65 5.55 -20.78
N ASP A 378 -30.83 5.63 -21.38
CA ASP A 378 -31.28 6.84 -22.06
C ASP A 378 -31.85 7.89 -21.08
N SER A 379 -32.23 7.45 -19.87
CA SER A 379 -32.71 8.30 -18.79
C SER A 379 -32.01 8.02 -17.44
N LEU A 380 -31.95 9.01 -16.55
CA LEU A 380 -31.44 8.83 -15.19
C LEU A 380 -32.31 7.86 -14.37
N GLU A 381 -33.61 7.80 -14.63
CA GLU A 381 -34.50 6.84 -13.96
C GLU A 381 -34.11 5.39 -14.28
N GLU A 382 -33.86 5.08 -15.56
CA GLU A 382 -33.39 3.77 -15.98
C GLU A 382 -31.97 3.48 -15.50
N LEU A 383 -31.08 4.48 -15.54
CA LEU A 383 -29.72 4.32 -15.02
C LEU A 383 -29.75 3.96 -13.53
N ALA A 384 -30.56 4.67 -12.74
CA ALA A 384 -30.73 4.39 -11.32
C ALA A 384 -31.24 2.96 -11.06
N LYS A 385 -32.20 2.47 -11.86
CA LYS A 385 -32.67 1.07 -11.79
C LYS A 385 -31.55 0.07 -12.08
N LEU A 386 -30.73 0.33 -13.10
CA LEU A 386 -29.60 -0.55 -13.46
C LEU A 386 -28.52 -0.60 -12.39
N THR A 387 -28.24 0.53 -11.73
CA THR A 387 -27.19 0.64 -10.72
C THR A 387 -27.67 0.34 -9.29
N GLY A 388 -28.99 0.20 -9.09
CA GLY A 388 -29.61 0.06 -7.77
C GLY A 388 -29.68 1.37 -6.96
N MET A 389 -29.47 2.52 -7.59
CA MET A 389 -29.64 3.84 -6.95
C MET A 389 -31.14 4.18 -6.83
N ASP A 390 -31.49 5.09 -5.92
CA ASP A 390 -32.84 5.65 -5.90
C ASP A 390 -33.02 6.64 -7.08
N PRO A 391 -34.03 6.46 -7.95
CA PRO A 391 -34.21 7.33 -9.12
C PRO A 391 -34.42 8.81 -8.78
N LYS A 392 -35.13 9.11 -7.68
CA LYS A 392 -35.40 10.50 -7.28
C LYS A 392 -34.14 11.16 -6.74
N ARG A 393 -33.33 10.43 -5.97
CA ARG A 393 -32.05 10.94 -5.45
C ARG A 393 -31.05 11.20 -6.57
N LEU A 394 -30.91 10.27 -7.51
CA LEU A 394 -30.01 10.47 -8.65
C LEU A 394 -30.45 11.66 -9.51
N GLN A 395 -31.74 11.77 -9.80
CA GLN A 395 -32.29 12.92 -10.53
C GLN A 395 -32.00 14.23 -9.79
N ALA A 396 -32.25 14.29 -8.48
CA ALA A 396 -31.99 15.48 -7.68
C ALA A 396 -30.49 15.87 -7.66
N SER A 397 -29.58 14.90 -7.56
CA SER A 397 -28.13 15.15 -7.63
C SER A 397 -27.72 15.72 -9.00
N ALA A 398 -28.28 15.18 -10.09
CA ALA A 398 -28.00 15.67 -11.45
C ALA A 398 -28.57 17.08 -11.68
N ASP A 399 -29.83 17.31 -11.29
CA ASP A 399 -30.48 18.62 -11.39
C ASP A 399 -29.70 19.68 -10.61
N ARG A 400 -29.28 19.35 -9.37
CA ARG A 400 -28.47 20.24 -8.56
C ARG A 400 -27.11 20.53 -9.20
N MET A 401 -26.42 19.52 -9.74
CA MET A 401 -25.17 19.74 -10.47
C MET A 401 -25.36 20.65 -11.71
N ASN A 402 -26.48 20.52 -12.42
CA ASN A 402 -26.82 21.38 -13.56
C ASN A 402 -27.05 22.84 -13.11
N GLU A 403 -27.76 23.06 -12.00
CA GLU A 403 -27.93 24.39 -11.41
C GLU A 403 -26.59 25.03 -11.03
N LEU A 404 -25.75 24.29 -10.30
CA LEU A 404 -24.43 24.76 -9.88
C LEU A 404 -23.52 25.08 -11.08
N THR A 405 -23.59 24.26 -12.13
CA THR A 405 -22.87 24.50 -13.39
C THR A 405 -23.36 25.77 -14.08
N ALA A 406 -24.67 25.98 -14.15
CA ALA A 406 -25.25 27.20 -14.73
C ALA A 406 -24.91 28.46 -13.92
N MET A 407 -24.80 28.33 -12.59
CA MET A 407 -24.32 29.39 -11.70
C MET A 407 -22.80 29.65 -11.84
N GLY A 408 -22.04 28.70 -12.39
CA GLY A 408 -20.58 28.77 -12.46
C GLY A 408 -19.90 28.65 -11.10
N LYS A 409 -20.57 28.09 -10.09
CA LYS A 409 -20.08 27.98 -8.72
C LYS A 409 -20.74 26.80 -8.00
N ASP A 410 -19.94 25.94 -7.38
CA ASP A 410 -20.42 24.92 -6.44
C ASP A 410 -20.62 25.56 -5.06
N GLU A 411 -21.85 25.59 -4.57
CA GLU A 411 -22.18 26.08 -3.22
C GLU A 411 -22.40 24.95 -2.21
N ASP A 412 -22.41 23.70 -2.67
CA ASP A 412 -22.66 22.54 -1.82
C ASP A 412 -21.32 21.99 -1.29
N PHE A 413 -20.33 21.85 -2.17
CA PHE A 413 -19.02 21.29 -1.83
C PHE A 413 -17.83 22.14 -2.28
N TYR A 414 -18.07 23.33 -2.85
CA TYR A 414 -17.04 24.29 -3.25
C TYR A 414 -15.99 23.77 -4.25
N LYS A 415 -16.35 22.77 -5.04
CA LYS A 415 -15.56 22.34 -6.19
C LYS A 415 -15.27 23.51 -7.13
N ASP A 416 -14.02 23.60 -7.58
CA ASP A 416 -13.60 24.63 -8.52
C ASP A 416 -14.46 24.58 -9.80
N ALA A 417 -14.97 25.76 -10.19
CA ALA A 417 -15.87 25.98 -11.30
C ALA A 417 -15.38 25.39 -12.63
N GLN A 418 -14.05 25.32 -12.84
CA GLN A 418 -13.48 24.74 -14.07
C GLN A 418 -13.85 23.25 -14.25
N TRP A 419 -14.17 22.56 -13.15
CA TRP A 419 -14.52 21.14 -13.13
C TRP A 419 -16.03 20.88 -13.13
N LEU A 420 -16.86 21.91 -13.15
CA LEU A 420 -18.30 21.75 -13.23
C LEU A 420 -18.69 21.28 -14.64
N ARG A 421 -19.57 20.26 -14.68
CA ARG A 421 -20.10 19.67 -15.90
C ARG A 421 -21.57 19.33 -15.65
N GLU A 422 -22.42 19.64 -16.62
CA GLU A 422 -23.82 19.24 -16.59
C GLU A 422 -23.93 17.69 -16.68
N VAL A 423 -24.99 17.15 -16.12
CA VAL A 423 -25.46 15.77 -16.31
C VAL A 423 -26.91 15.90 -16.77
N LYS A 424 -27.10 16.16 -18.07
CA LYS A 424 -28.39 16.70 -18.57
C LYS A 424 -28.98 15.97 -19.75
N THR A 425 -28.16 15.53 -20.71
CA THR A 425 -28.66 14.95 -21.96
C THR A 425 -28.21 13.52 -22.14
N GLY A 426 -29.18 12.61 -22.21
CA GLY A 426 -28.93 11.19 -22.42
C GLY A 426 -28.28 10.90 -23.79
N PRO A 427 -27.66 9.71 -23.95
CA PRO A 427 -27.54 8.67 -22.94
C PRO A 427 -26.65 9.07 -21.75
N PHE A 428 -26.96 8.51 -20.58
CA PHE A 428 -26.23 8.68 -19.34
C PHE A 428 -25.38 7.44 -19.06
N TYR A 429 -24.24 7.66 -18.41
CA TYR A 429 -23.22 6.65 -18.14
C TYR A 429 -22.90 6.63 -16.66
N ALA A 430 -22.69 5.43 -16.11
CA ALA A 430 -22.13 5.25 -14.77
C ALA A 430 -20.97 4.26 -14.78
N ILE A 431 -19.89 4.59 -14.06
CA ILE A 431 -18.76 3.67 -13.80
C ILE A 431 -18.74 3.40 -12.30
N LYS A 432 -18.88 2.14 -11.90
CA LYS A 432 -18.88 1.71 -10.49
C LYS A 432 -17.45 1.58 -9.97
N GLY A 433 -17.20 2.21 -8.83
CA GLY A 433 -15.96 2.11 -8.09
C GLY A 433 -16.13 1.55 -6.68
N SER A 434 -15.08 0.92 -6.16
CA SER A 434 -14.94 0.54 -4.75
C SER A 434 -13.59 0.97 -4.19
N LEU A 435 -13.55 1.21 -2.89
CA LEU A 435 -12.32 1.61 -2.21
C LEU A 435 -11.26 0.51 -2.26
N ARG A 436 -10.03 0.93 -2.55
CA ARG A 436 -8.84 0.07 -2.42
C ARG A 436 -7.84 0.64 -1.43
N THR A 437 -6.96 -0.25 -0.97
CA THR A 437 -5.88 0.08 -0.04
C THR A 437 -4.52 -0.36 -0.58
N TYR A 438 -3.51 0.50 -0.44
CA TYR A 438 -2.12 0.13 -0.73
C TYR A 438 -1.53 -0.76 0.35
N ALA A 439 -1.79 -0.46 1.62
CA ALA A 439 -1.35 -1.23 2.77
C ALA A 439 -2.16 -0.86 4.02
N THR A 440 -2.26 -1.76 4.99
CA THR A 440 -2.74 -1.45 6.34
C THR A 440 -1.63 -0.75 7.13
N THR A 441 -1.98 0.14 8.05
CA THR A 441 -0.99 0.94 8.78
C THR A 441 -1.09 0.81 10.30
N GLY A 442 -2.08 0.06 10.80
CA GLY A 442 -2.12 -0.40 12.19
C GLY A 442 -1.23 -1.60 12.44
N GLY A 443 -0.77 -1.74 13.68
CA GLY A 443 0.16 -2.79 14.09
C GLY A 443 0.51 -2.70 15.57
N SER A 444 1.65 -3.25 15.97
CA SER A 444 2.17 -3.15 17.33
C SER A 444 2.38 -1.68 17.74
N ALA A 445 1.95 -1.31 18.94
CA ALA A 445 2.47 -0.11 19.60
C ALA A 445 3.99 -0.26 19.75
N VAL A 446 4.72 0.83 19.52
CA VAL A 446 6.17 0.86 19.61
C VAL A 446 6.67 2.08 20.39
N ASN A 447 7.86 1.97 20.97
CA ASN A 447 8.60 3.13 21.49
C ASN A 447 9.46 3.78 20.39
N GLU A 448 10.30 4.75 20.78
CA GLU A 448 11.15 5.55 19.87
C GLU A 448 12.25 4.71 19.19
N HIS A 449 12.43 3.48 19.64
CA HIS A 449 13.40 2.51 19.14
C HIS A 449 12.74 1.36 18.38
N PHE A 450 11.44 1.48 18.07
CA PHE A 450 10.67 0.44 17.40
C PHE A 450 10.56 -0.89 18.17
N GLN A 451 10.80 -0.87 19.49
CA GLN A 451 10.50 -2.03 20.35
C GLN A 451 9.00 -2.15 20.54
N SER A 452 8.46 -3.36 20.39
CA SER A 452 7.04 -3.63 20.64
C SER A 452 6.70 -3.42 22.11
N LEU A 453 5.54 -2.82 22.37
CA LEU A 453 5.07 -2.53 23.71
C LEU A 453 3.92 -3.44 24.10
N THR A 454 3.90 -3.84 25.37
CA THR A 454 2.72 -4.42 26.03
C THR A 454 1.66 -3.33 26.26
N PRO A 455 0.40 -3.69 26.59
CA PRO A 455 -0.64 -2.73 26.96
C PRO A 455 -0.30 -1.84 28.17
N ALA A 456 0.67 -2.24 28.99
CA ALA A 456 1.18 -1.44 30.10
C ALA A 456 2.28 -0.44 29.66
N GLY A 457 2.56 -0.34 28.35
CA GLY A 457 3.61 0.50 27.78
C GLY A 457 5.03 -0.02 28.01
N GLN A 458 5.20 -1.27 28.47
CA GLN A 458 6.52 -1.86 28.72
C GLN A 458 7.08 -2.53 27.45
N PRO A 459 8.35 -2.31 27.09
CA PRO A 459 8.99 -3.01 25.98
C PRO A 459 9.01 -4.53 26.18
N ILE A 460 8.69 -5.27 25.12
CA ILE A 460 8.81 -6.73 25.09
C ILE A 460 10.26 -7.08 24.75
N PRO A 461 11.01 -7.74 25.67
CA PRO A 461 12.43 -7.99 25.46
C PRO A 461 12.68 -8.83 24.20
N GLY A 462 13.60 -8.36 23.35
CA GLY A 462 13.98 -9.04 22.11
C GLY A 462 13.03 -8.83 20.93
N LEU A 463 11.94 -8.08 21.07
CA LEU A 463 10.94 -7.91 20.02
C LEU A 463 10.85 -6.48 19.50
N TYR A 464 10.89 -6.36 18.17
CA TYR A 464 10.73 -5.10 17.45
C TYR A 464 9.70 -5.28 16.33
N ALA A 465 8.98 -4.22 16.00
CA ALA A 465 8.09 -4.14 14.85
C ALA A 465 8.43 -2.90 14.04
N ILE A 466 8.44 -3.01 12.71
CA ILE A 466 8.74 -1.89 11.81
C ILE A 466 7.76 -1.84 10.64
N GLY A 467 7.71 -0.70 9.96
CA GLY A 467 6.83 -0.52 8.80
C GLY A 467 5.36 -0.76 9.18
N GLN A 468 4.67 -1.55 8.37
CA GLN A 468 3.23 -1.77 8.44
C GLN A 468 2.84 -2.84 9.47
N ASP A 469 3.80 -3.29 10.28
CA ASP A 469 3.56 -4.02 11.52
C ASP A 469 3.78 -3.16 12.77
N ALA A 470 4.25 -1.90 12.61
CA ALA A 470 4.39 -0.91 13.67
C ALA A 470 3.32 0.17 13.53
N GLY A 471 2.39 0.21 14.48
CA GLY A 471 1.32 1.20 14.56
C GLY A 471 1.77 2.52 15.22
N GLY A 472 0.80 3.42 15.43
CA GLY A 472 1.02 4.67 16.16
C GLY A 472 1.48 5.86 15.32
N LEU A 473 1.73 5.68 14.01
CA LEU A 473 2.07 6.77 13.09
C LEU A 473 0.82 7.48 12.52
N TYR A 474 -0.30 6.76 12.37
CA TYR A 474 -1.53 7.29 11.75
C TYR A 474 -2.73 7.05 12.66
N SER A 475 -3.68 7.99 12.71
CA SER A 475 -4.88 7.91 13.54
C SER A 475 -6.16 7.57 12.80
N ASP A 476 -6.59 8.45 11.90
CA ASP A 476 -7.94 8.48 11.30
C ASP A 476 -7.90 8.63 9.78
N SER A 477 -6.75 8.95 9.21
CA SER A 477 -6.53 8.96 7.76
C SER A 477 -5.06 8.76 7.42
N TYR A 478 -4.75 8.44 6.17
CA TYR A 478 -3.38 8.45 5.66
C TYR A 478 -2.95 9.88 5.31
N ASP A 479 -1.76 10.29 5.75
CA ASP A 479 -1.31 11.70 5.73
C ASP A 479 -0.61 12.13 4.43
N MET A 480 -1.00 11.53 3.29
CA MET A 480 -0.33 11.73 2.00
C MET A 480 -0.21 13.22 1.64
N HIS A 481 -1.28 14.01 1.78
CA HIS A 481 -1.31 15.44 1.43
C HIS A 481 -0.25 16.28 2.16
N ILE A 482 0.09 15.92 3.39
CA ILE A 482 1.00 16.71 4.23
C ILE A 482 2.37 16.06 4.42
N ALA A 483 2.52 14.77 4.16
CA ALA A 483 3.70 13.98 4.48
C ALA A 483 3.88 12.79 3.52
N GLU A 484 3.92 13.06 2.22
CA GLU A 484 4.06 12.04 1.18
C GLU A 484 5.25 11.09 1.43
N GLY A 485 4.99 9.79 1.37
CA GLY A 485 6.02 8.75 1.51
C GLY A 485 6.35 8.34 2.95
N THR A 486 5.56 8.80 3.93
CA THR A 486 5.68 8.42 5.36
C THR A 486 5.70 6.91 5.54
N ALA A 487 4.82 6.17 4.88
CA ALA A 487 4.71 4.72 4.99
C ALA A 487 5.99 3.97 4.60
N SER A 488 6.68 4.41 3.54
CA SER A 488 7.95 3.82 3.11
C SER A 488 9.10 4.22 4.03
N SER A 489 9.16 5.50 4.39
CA SER A 489 10.20 6.02 5.29
C SER A 489 10.08 5.45 6.71
N TRP A 490 8.87 5.22 7.21
CA TRP A 490 8.61 4.55 8.48
C TRP A 490 9.17 3.13 8.49
N ALA A 491 9.02 2.38 7.40
CA ALA A 491 9.60 1.05 7.26
C ALA A 491 11.14 1.10 7.20
N ILE A 492 11.70 1.97 6.34
CA ILE A 492 13.14 2.09 6.13
C ILE A 492 13.85 2.61 7.38
N CYS A 493 13.43 3.77 7.89
CA CYS A 493 14.00 4.36 9.10
C CYS A 493 13.77 3.44 10.30
N GLY A 494 12.59 2.83 10.44
CA GLY A 494 12.32 1.87 11.50
C GLY A 494 13.30 0.71 11.50
N GLY A 495 13.61 0.15 10.32
CA GLY A 495 14.62 -0.90 10.18
C GLY A 495 16.01 -0.48 10.66
N LYS A 496 16.48 0.71 10.26
CA LYS A 496 17.78 1.24 10.69
C LYS A 496 17.81 1.55 12.19
N LEU A 497 16.78 2.22 12.70
CA LEU A 497 16.72 2.67 14.10
C LEU A 497 16.53 1.51 15.09
N ALA A 498 15.79 0.47 14.72
CA ALA A 498 15.68 -0.75 15.52
C ALA A 498 17.05 -1.41 15.71
N VAL A 499 17.84 -1.51 14.63
CA VAL A 499 19.19 -2.09 14.70
C VAL A 499 20.15 -1.22 15.49
N ASP A 500 20.12 0.11 15.31
CA ASP A 500 20.96 1.02 16.09
C ASP A 500 20.73 0.84 17.60
N HIS A 501 19.47 0.65 18.00
CA HIS A 501 19.14 0.33 19.38
C HIS A 501 19.64 -1.06 19.80
N ILE A 502 19.47 -2.10 18.97
CA ILE A 502 20.00 -3.44 19.26
C ILE A 502 21.52 -3.39 19.50
N VAL A 503 22.26 -2.62 18.69
CA VAL A 503 23.71 -2.45 18.83
C VAL A 503 24.05 -1.68 20.11
N SER A 504 23.27 -0.65 20.47
CA SER A 504 23.55 0.12 21.69
C SER A 504 23.35 -0.69 22.97
N GLN A 505 22.48 -1.70 22.97
CA GLN A 505 22.27 -2.59 24.12
C GLN A 505 23.38 -3.64 24.31
N LYS A 506 24.30 -3.80 23.35
CA LYS A 506 25.45 -4.72 23.45
C LYS A 506 26.71 -4.07 24.02
N LYS A 507 26.73 -2.75 24.14
CA LYS A 507 27.83 -1.98 24.75
C LYS A 507 27.58 -1.85 26.24
#